data_AF-A0A9D4M127-F1
#
_entry.id   AF-A0A9D4M127-F1
#
_cell.length_a   1.000
_cell.length_b   1.000
_cell.length_c   1.000
_cell.angle_alpha   90.00
_cell.angle_beta   90.00
_cell.angle_gamma   90.00
#
_symmetry.space_group_name_H-M   'P 1'
#
loop_
_entity.id
_entity.type
_entity.pdbx_description
1 polymer ?
#
loop_
_entity_poly.entity_id
_entity_poly.type
_entity_poly.pdbx_seq_one_letter_code
_entity_poly.pdbx_strand_id
1 'polypeptide(L)' 'MSIHAFMEKDENCKQVPLMFALISRRRCDDYTAVFRKLIDVLGTAQVEEFMLDFEQAAWLAVRECFPVP' A
#
# COMPACT_ATOMS: atom_id res chain seq x y z
N MET A 1 -10.40 3.59 -0.72
CA MET A 1 -9.27 2.92 -0.06
C MET A 1 -8.38 3.99 0.54
N SER A 2 -8.01 3.87 1.81
CA SER A 2 -7.04 4.77 2.44
C SER A 2 -5.74 4.00 2.67
N ILE A 3 -4.61 4.59 2.30
CA ILE A 3 -3.28 4.01 2.48
C ILE A 3 -2.50 4.91 3.42
N HIS A 4 -1.92 4.31 4.45
CA HIS A 4 -1.09 4.98 5.43
C HIS A 4 0.27 4.30 5.49
N ALA A 5 1.33 5.07 5.75
CA ALA A 5 2.63 4.56 6.15
C ALA A 5 2.73 4.59 7.67
N PHE A 6 3.45 3.61 8.23
CA PHE A 6 3.95 3.67 9.59
C PHE A 6 5.45 3.95 9.49
N MET A 7 5.89 5.01 10.13
CA MET A 7 7.30 5.36 10.22
C MET A 7 7.74 5.20 11.67
N GLU A 8 8.75 4.38 11.87
CA GLU A 8 9.38 4.16 13.16
C GLU A 8 10.69 4.92 13.25
N LYS A 9 10.88 5.63 14.35
CA LYS A 9 12.16 6.25 14.71
C LYS A 9 12.30 6.23 16.23
N ASP A 10 13.37 5.60 16.70
CA ASP A 10 13.60 5.34 18.12
C ASP A 10 12.41 4.57 18.73
N GLU A 11 11.83 5.04 19.84
CA GLU A 11 10.65 4.44 20.47
C GLU A 11 9.31 4.99 19.93
N ASN A 12 9.35 5.75 18.83
CA ASN A 12 8.16 6.41 18.29
C ASN A 12 7.75 5.80 16.95
N CYS A 13 6.51 5.30 16.90
CA CYS A 13 5.82 4.95 15.67
C CYS A 13 4.79 6.03 15.34
N LYS A 14 4.82 6.55 14.11
CA LYS A 14 3.83 7.52 13.63
C LYS A 14 3.13 6.99 12.38
N GLN A 15 1.80 7.06 12.39
CA GLN A 15 0.99 6.82 11.22
C GLN A 15 0.89 8.11 10.39
N VAL A 16 1.20 8.02 9.10
CA VAL A 16 1.13 9.15 8.16
C VAL A 16 0.24 8.76 6.98
N PRO A 17 -0.82 9.52 6.67
CA PRO A 17 -1.64 9.26 5.50
C PRO A 17 -0.83 9.50 4.23
N LEU A 18 -0.77 8.51 3.34
CA LEU A 18 -0.10 8.62 2.05
C LEU A 18 -1.09 9.02 0.95
N MET A 19 -2.24 8.35 0.92
CA MET A 19 -3.15 8.41 -0.21
C MET A 19 -4.57 8.05 0.19
N PHE A 20 -5.52 8.74 -0.41
CA PHE A 20 -6.91 8.33 -0.45
C PHE A 20 -7.35 8.13 -1.90
N ALA A 21 -7.78 6.91 -2.23
CA ALA A 21 -8.21 6.54 -3.57
C ALA A 21 -9.72 6.20 -3.59
N LEU A 22 -10.46 6.85 -4.49
CA LEU A 22 -11.82 6.46 -4.83
C LEU A 22 -11.75 5.33 -5.86
N ILE A 23 -12.21 4.14 -5.47
CA ILE A 23 -12.28 2.97 -6.34
C ILE A 23 -13.74 2.58 -6.53
N SER A 24 -14.15 2.37 -7.79
CA SER A 24 -15.52 1.99 -8.13
C SER A 24 -15.76 0.48 -8.03
N ARG A 25 -14.67 -0.31 -8.04
CA ARG A 25 -14.67 -1.77 -7.95
C ARG A 25 -13.51 -2.22 -7.06
N ARG A 26 -13.60 -3.44 -6.56
CA ARG A 26 -12.63 -4.07 -5.66
C ARG A 26 -12.05 -5.34 -6.30
N ARG A 27 -11.35 -5.19 -7.43
CA ARG A 27 -10.64 -6.30 -8.11
C ARG A 27 -9.13 -6.07 -8.06
N CYS A 28 -8.36 -7.14 -8.24
CA CYS A 28 -6.89 -7.12 -8.17
C CYS A 28 -6.32 -5.99 -9.03
N ASP A 29 -6.71 -5.94 -10.31
CA ASP A 29 -6.26 -4.92 -11.26
C ASP A 29 -6.53 -3.48 -10.82
N ASP A 30 -7.67 -3.23 -10.14
CA ASP A 30 -8.02 -1.90 -9.64
C ASP A 30 -7.06 -1.49 -8.51
N TYR A 31 -6.70 -2.41 -7.61
CA TYR A 31 -5.70 -2.17 -6.55
C TYR A 31 -4.28 -2.07 -7.10
N THR A 32 -3.91 -2.94 -8.03
CA THR A 32 -2.61 -2.93 -8.72
C THR A 32 -2.36 -1.58 -9.39
N ALA A 33 -3.37 -0.98 -10.02
CA ALA A 33 -3.27 0.36 -10.59
C ALA A 33 -2.98 1.43 -9.54
N VAL A 34 -3.66 1.37 -8.38
CA VAL A 34 -3.44 2.28 -7.25
C VAL A 34 -2.03 2.13 -6.68
N PHE A 35 -1.60 0.90 -6.41
CA PHE A 35 -0.27 0.62 -5.84
C PHE A 35 0.87 1.01 -6.79
N ARG A 36 0.77 0.71 -8.08
CA ARG A 36 1.77 1.16 -9.06
C ARG A 36 1.88 2.67 -9.10
N LYS A 37 0.75 3.39 -9.05
CA LYS A 37 0.78 4.85 -9.02
C LYS A 37 1.37 5.39 -7.72
N LEU A 38 1.11 4.72 -6.60
CA LEU A 38 1.72 5.07 -5.31
C LEU A 38 3.26 4.89 -5.36
N ILE A 39 3.75 3.76 -5.88
CA ILE A 39 5.19 3.48 -6.03
C ILE A 39 5.85 4.54 -6.91
N ASP A 40 5.24 4.87 -8.05
CA ASP A 40 5.71 5.92 -8.97
C ASP A 40 5.85 7.29 -8.26
N VAL A 41 4.90 7.64 -7.39
CA VAL A 41 4.93 8.90 -6.62
C VAL A 41 5.96 8.87 -5.49
N LEU A 42 6.09 7.75 -4.78
CA LEU A 42 7.07 7.60 -3.69
C LEU A 42 8.50 7.49 -4.20
N GLY A 43 8.70 7.04 -5.45
CA GLY A 43 10.00 6.79 -6.05
C GLY A 43 10.67 5.55 -5.45
N THR A 44 11.28 5.69 -4.27
CA THR A 44 11.93 4.59 -3.56
C THR A 44 11.34 4.44 -2.16
N ALA A 45 10.70 3.31 -1.90
CA ALA A 45 10.19 2.94 -0.58
C ALA A 45 10.73 1.57 -0.17
N GLN A 46 11.42 1.52 0.97
CA GLN A 46 11.86 0.28 1.59
C GLN A 46 10.71 -0.22 2.48
N VAL A 47 9.68 -0.80 1.85
CA VAL A 47 8.52 -1.30 2.57
C VAL A 47 8.87 -2.63 3.21
N GLU A 48 8.82 -2.69 4.54
CA GLU A 48 9.13 -3.90 5.31
C GLU A 48 7.90 -4.78 5.55
N GLU A 49 6.74 -4.15 5.81
CA GLU A 49 5.51 -4.86 6.15
C GLU A 49 4.27 -4.19 5.54
N PHE A 50 3.26 -5.00 5.21
CA PHE A 50 1.93 -4.55 4.80
C PHE A 50 0.88 -5.02 5.80
N MET A 51 0.07 -4.08 6.27
CA MET A 51 -1.18 -4.34 6.98
C MET A 51 -2.35 -3.90 6.11
N LEU A 52 -3.32 -4.78 5.92
CA LEU A 52 -4.51 -4.55 5.10
C LEU A 52 -5.72 -5.25 5.73
N ASP A 53 -6.92 -4.75 5.39
CA ASP A 53 -8.16 -5.44 5.72
C ASP A 53 -8.19 -6.83 5.07
N PHE A 54 -9.01 -7.75 5.62
CA PHE A 54 -9.19 -9.10 5.06
C PHE A 54 -9.92 -9.05 3.70
N GLU A 55 -9.17 -8.75 2.64
CA GLU A 55 -9.66 -8.54 1.29
C GLU A 55 -8.68 -9.18 0.29
N GLN A 56 -9.15 -10.25 -0.36
CA GLN A 56 -8.29 -11.12 -1.17
C GLN A 56 -7.68 -10.40 -2.38
N ALA A 57 -8.41 -9.52 -3.04
CA ALA A 57 -7.93 -8.84 -4.24
C ALA A 57 -6.83 -7.82 -3.90
N ALA A 58 -6.98 -7.06 -2.81
CA ALA A 58 -5.91 -6.19 -2.31
C ALA A 58 -4.65 -6.99 -1.94
N TRP A 59 -4.80 -8.16 -1.29
CA TRP A 59 -3.66 -9.02 -0.94
C TRP A 59 -2.89 -9.51 -2.18
N LEU A 60 -3.61 -9.98 -3.21
CA LEU A 60 -2.98 -10.38 -4.46
C LEU A 60 -2.26 -9.21 -5.13
N ALA A 61 -2.87 -8.03 -5.15
CA ALA A 61 -2.28 -6.84 -5.74
C ALA A 61 -1.01 -6.38 -5.00
N VAL A 62 -0.95 -6.52 -3.67
CA VAL A 62 0.27 -6.27 -2.89
C VAL A 62 1.38 -7.20 -3.36
N ARG A 63 1.11 -8.50 -3.48
CA ARG A 63 2.10 -9.50 -3.93
C ARG A 63 2.56 -9.29 -5.38
N GLU A 64 1.72 -8.71 -6.22
CA GLU A 64 2.08 -8.36 -7.61
C GLU A 64 2.93 -7.09 -7.71
N CYS A 65 2.69 -6.10 -6.85
CA CYS A 65 3.32 -4.78 -6.95
C CYS A 65 4.57 -4.63 -6.09
N PHE A 66 4.63 -5.32 -4.96
CA PHE A 66 5.72 -5.24 -4.00
C PHE A 66 6.41 -6.59 -3.95
N PRO A 67 7.69 -6.70 -4.35
CA PRO A 67 8.41 -7.95 -4.29
C PRO A 67 8.50 -8.41 -2.83
N VAL A 68 8.26 -9.70 -2.60
CA VAL A 68 8.58 -10.33 -1.32
C VAL A 68 10.11 -10.36 -1.20
N PRO A 69 10.70 -9.91 -0.08
CA PRO A 69 12.12 -10.12 0.20
C PRO A 69 12.54 -11.60 0.12
#